data_AF-A0AAD4D578-F1
#
_entry.id   AF-A0AAD4D578-F1
#
_cell.length_a   1.000
_cell.length_b   1.000
_cell.length_c   1.000
_cell.angle_alpha   90.00
_cell.angle_beta   90.00
_cell.angle_gamma   90.00
#
_symmetry.space_group_name_H-M   'P 1'
#
loop_
_entity.id
_entity.type
_entity.pdbx_description
1 polymer ?
#
loop_
_entity_poly.entity_id
_entity_poly.type
_entity_poly.pdbx_seq_one_letter_code
_entity_poly.pdbx_strand_id
1 'polypeptide(L)' 'KRVNIRIEHIKHSKCRDDFLRRVKENAAAKLQAKTDGVKVNLKRQPVQPREARFVTIKHNIPTTLNPIPYDTLV' A
#
# COMPACT_ATOMS: atom_id res chain seq x y z
N LYS A 1 4.52 25.64 -19.96
CA LYS A 1 3.50 26.43 -20.71
C LYS A 1 2.43 26.90 -19.72
N ARG A 2 1.86 28.09 -19.91
CA ARG A 2 0.73 28.58 -19.11
C ARG A 2 -0.54 28.44 -19.97
N VAL A 3 -1.62 27.91 -19.38
CA VAL A 3 -2.89 27.64 -20.08
C VAL A 3 -4.03 28.20 -19.23
N ASN A 4 -4.96 28.90 -19.85
CA ASN A 4 -6.14 29.46 -19.19
C ASN A 4 -7.29 28.45 -19.32
N ILE A 5 -7.83 27.99 -18.20
CA ILE A 5 -8.84 26.92 -18.15
C ILE A 5 -9.97 27.40 -17.20
N ARG A 6 -11.22 27.17 -17.57
CA ARG A 6 -12.38 27.48 -16.71
C ARG A 6 -12.54 26.47 -15.58
N ILE A 7 -13.24 26.84 -14.51
CA ILE A 7 -13.30 26.07 -13.25
C ILE A 7 -14.03 24.73 -13.44
N GLU A 8 -14.98 24.63 -14.37
CA GLU A 8 -15.74 23.41 -14.66
C GLU A 8 -14.86 22.28 -15.21
N HIS A 9 -13.72 22.63 -15.82
CA HIS A 9 -12.75 21.68 -16.37
C HIS A 9 -11.63 21.32 -15.38
N ILE A 10 -11.68 21.89 -14.17
CA ILE A 10 -10.66 21.72 -13.15
C ILE A 10 -11.23 20.88 -12.00
N LYS A 11 -10.44 19.91 -11.54
CA LYS A 11 -10.71 19.16 -10.32
C LYS A 11 -9.47 19.15 -9.43
N HIS A 12 -9.68 19.16 -8.11
CA HIS A 12 -8.57 19.07 -7.17
C HIS A 12 -7.87 17.70 -7.26
N SER A 13 -6.55 17.73 -7.16
CA SER A 13 -5.74 16.52 -7.17
C SER A 13 -5.56 15.96 -5.76
N LYS A 14 -6.01 14.72 -5.55
CA LYS A 14 -5.89 14.02 -4.27
C LYS A 14 -4.44 13.68 -3.89
N CYS A 15 -3.50 13.70 -4.84
CA CYS A 15 -2.11 13.35 -4.54
C CYS A 15 -1.44 14.34 -3.55
N ARG A 16 -1.85 15.61 -3.58
CA ARG A 16 -1.37 16.62 -2.63
C ARG A 16 -1.99 16.42 -1.26
N ASP A 17 -3.27 16.09 -1.21
CA ASP A 17 -4.00 15.86 0.05
C ASP A 17 -3.40 14.69 0.82
N ASP A 18 -3.11 13.58 0.14
CA ASP A 18 -2.45 12.42 0.75
C ASP A 18 -1.04 12.76 1.27
N PHE A 19 -0.29 13.59 0.53
CA PHE A 19 1.01 14.07 0.99
C PHE A 19 0.89 14.94 2.25
N LEU A 20 -0.06 15.88 2.27
CA LEU A 20 -0.29 16.77 3.43
C LEU A 20 -0.76 16.00 4.66
N ARG A 21 -1.66 15.02 4.47
CA ARG A 21 -2.09 14.11 5.54
C ARG A 21 -0.89 13.39 6.17
N ARG A 22 -0.02 12.80 5.35
CA ARG A 22 1.19 12.12 5.83
C ARG A 22 2.16 13.07 6.55
N VAL A 23 2.29 14.32 6.10
CA VAL A 23 3.14 15.32 6.80
C VAL A 23 2.62 15.59 8.21
N LYS A 24 1.30 15.74 8.37
CA LYS A 24 0.65 15.94 9.67
C LYS A 24 0.83 14.71 10.58
N GLU A 25 0.57 13.52 10.06
CA GLU A 25 0.75 12.25 10.79
C GLU A 25 2.21 12.07 11.25
N ASN A 26 3.18 12.34 10.37
CA ASN A 26 4.60 12.26 10.72
C ASN A 26 5.01 13.26 11.80
N ALA A 27 4.46 14.48 11.77
CA ALA A 27 4.74 15.49 12.79
C ALA A 27 4.20 15.07 14.16
N ALA A 28 2.99 14.52 14.21
CA ALA A 28 2.40 13.98 15.42
C ALA A 28 3.21 12.78 15.97
N ALA A 29 3.55 11.82 15.11
CA ALA A 29 4.37 10.66 15.49
C ALA A 29 5.77 11.07 15.98
N LYS A 30 6.37 12.10 15.38
CA LYS A 30 7.67 12.64 15.84
C LYS A 30 7.58 13.27 17.22
N LEU A 31 6.48 13.97 17.52
CA LEU A 31 6.26 14.59 18.83
C LEU A 31 6.07 13.51 19.91
N GLN A 32 5.23 12.50 19.63
CA GLN A 32 5.02 11.35 20.53
C GLN A 32 6.31 10.56 20.76
N ALA A 33 7.06 10.27 19.69
CA ALA A 33 8.37 9.62 19.80
C ALA A 33 9.34 10.40 20.70
N LYS A 34 9.28 11.74 20.66
CA LYS A 34 10.10 12.59 21.53
C LYS A 34 9.62 12.57 22.99
N THR A 35 8.32 12.53 23.25
CA THR A 35 7.78 12.41 24.63
C THR A 35 8.08 11.06 25.24
N ASP A 36 7.96 10.00 24.46
CA ASP A 36 8.10 8.62 24.94
C ASP A 36 9.57 8.15 24.94
N GLY A 37 10.47 8.93 24.33
CA GLY A 37 11.90 8.61 24.20
C GLY A 37 12.21 7.48 23.21
N VAL A 38 11.22 7.05 22.41
CA VAL A 38 11.35 5.95 21.45
C VAL A 38 11.79 6.50 20.08
N LYS A 39 12.66 5.77 19.38
CA LYS A 39 13.03 6.10 18.00
C LYS A 39 12.00 5.55 17.02
N VAL A 40 11.41 6.41 16.19
CA VAL A 40 10.44 6.04 15.14
C VAL A 40 11.02 6.28 13.75
N ASN A 41 10.83 5.34 12.83
CA ASN A 41 11.18 5.51 11.43
C ASN A 41 10.01 6.15 10.65
N LEU A 42 10.18 7.40 10.22
CA LEU A 42 9.15 8.16 9.48
C LEU A 42 9.22 7.96 7.96
N LYS A 43 10.24 7.25 7.46
CA LYS A 43 10.41 7.00 6.03
C LYS A 43 9.57 5.80 5.59
N ARG A 44 8.89 5.95 4.46
CA ARG A 44 8.19 4.84 3.80
C ARG A 44 9.21 3.78 3.38
N GLN A 45 8.85 2.52 3.56
CA GLN A 45 9.61 1.37 3.07
C GLN A 45 8.86 0.70 1.92
N PRO A 46 9.57 0.14 0.93
CA PRO A 46 8.95 -0.75 -0.04
C PRO A 46 8.46 -2.03 0.65
N VAL A 47 7.64 -2.79 -0.07
CA VAL A 47 7.19 -4.11 0.38
C VAL A 47 8.41 -4.98 0.68
N GLN A 48 8.51 -5.45 1.92
CA GLN A 48 9.56 -6.35 2.37
C GLN A 48 9.21 -7.81 2.00
N PRO A 49 10.20 -8.73 2.00
CA PRO A 49 9.93 -10.15 1.90
C PRO A 49 8.87 -10.58 2.93
N ARG A 50 8.01 -11.53 2.53
CA ARG A 50 6.98 -12.06 3.43
C ARG A 50 7.66 -12.76 4.60
N GLU A 51 7.14 -12.54 5.79
CA GLU A 51 7.58 -13.24 7.00
C GLU A 51 7.25 -14.73 6.94
N ALA A 52 8.00 -15.53 7.68
CA ALA A 52 7.73 -16.95 7.84
C ALA A 52 6.38 -17.15 8.54
N ARG A 53 5.55 -18.08 8.03
CA ARG A 53 4.27 -18.42 8.64
C ARG A 53 3.98 -19.91 8.54
N PHE A 54 3.26 -20.44 9.53
CA PHE A 54 2.73 -21.79 9.48
C PHE A 54 1.36 -21.78 8.79
N VAL A 55 1.15 -22.73 7.88
CA VAL A 55 -0.15 -22.97 7.22
C VAL A 55 -0.72 -24.27 7.78
N THR A 56 -1.93 -24.22 8.33
CA THR A 56 -2.59 -25.39 8.91
C THR A 56 -3.48 -26.10 7.89
N ILE A 57 -3.56 -27.43 8.01
CA ILE A 57 -4.29 -28.30 7.06
C ILE A 57 -5.72 -28.62 7.56
N LYS A 58 -6.04 -28.30 8.83
CA LYS A 58 -7.29 -28.72 9.51
C LYS A 58 -8.57 -28.41 8.73
N HIS A 59 -8.61 -27.31 7.98
CA HIS A 59 -9.75 -26.93 7.13
C HIS A 59 -9.30 -26.48 5.72
N ASN A 60 -8.11 -26.90 5.29
CA ASN A 60 -7.54 -26.53 4.00
C ASN A 60 -6.68 -27.68 3.46
N ILE A 61 -7.36 -28.74 3.03
CA ILE A 61 -6.71 -29.92 2.44
C ILE A 61 -6.18 -29.51 1.05
N PRO A 62 -4.87 -29.69 0.78
CA PRO A 62 -4.32 -29.36 -0.53
C PRO A 62 -5.02 -30.13 -1.65
N THR A 63 -5.45 -29.41 -2.68
CA THR A 63 -6.00 -30.03 -3.89
C THR A 63 -4.88 -30.29 -4.90
N THR A 64 -4.75 -31.53 -5.34
CA THR A 64 -3.82 -31.89 -6.42
C THR A 64 -4.37 -31.39 -7.75
N LEU A 65 -3.56 -30.62 -8.48
CA LEU A 65 -3.89 -30.13 -9.82
C LEU A 65 -3.06 -30.87 -10.87
N ASN A 66 -3.67 -31.19 -12.01
CA ASN A 66 -3.02 -31.86 -13.14
C ASN A 66 -3.04 -30.93 -14.37
N PRO A 67 -2.03 -31.00 -15.26
CA PRO A 67 -2.05 -30.27 -16.51
C PRO A 67 -3.23 -30.72 -17.37
N ILE A 68 -3.85 -29.77 -18.06
CA ILE A 68 -4.94 -30.01 -19.01
C ILE A 68 -4.32 -30.45 -20.34
N PRO A 69 -4.87 -31.46 -21.04
CA PRO A 69 -4.39 -31.85 -22.36
C PRO A 69 -4.58 -30.71 -23.39
N TYR A 70 -3.74 -30.71 -24.43
CA TYR A 70 -3.92 -29.80 -25.58
C TYR A 70 -5.23 -30.12 -26.28
N ASP A 71 -5.97 -29.08 -26.64
CA ASP A 71 -7.24 -29.18 -27.36
C ASP A 71 -7.32 -28.12 -28.46
N THR A 72 -7.94 -28.48 -29.59
CA THR A 72 -8.13 -27.62 -30.76
C THR A 72 -9.54 -27.05 -30.85
N LEU A 73 -10.38 -27.23 -29.83
CA LEU A 73 -11.76 -26.75 -29.84
C LEU A 73 -11.82 -25.22 -30.01
N VAL A 74 -12.39 -24.81 -31.16
CA VAL A 74 -12.85 -23.47 -31.53
C VAL A 74 -14.37 -23.43 -31.36
#